data_AF-M5EG51-F1
#
_entry.id   AF-M5EG51-F1
#
_cell.length_a   1.000
_cell.length_b   1.000
_cell.length_c   1.000
_cell.angle_alpha   90.00
_cell.angle_beta   90.00
_cell.angle_gamma   90.00
#
_symmetry.space_group_name_H-M   'P 1'
#
loop_
_entity.id
_entity.type
_entity.pdbx_description
1 polymer ?
#
loop_
_entity_poly.entity_id
_entity_poly.type
_entity_poly.pdbx_seq_one_letter_code
_entity_poly.pdbx_strand_id
1 'polypeptide(L)'
;MAFGFEPSTIVSDADGRLVHSEMRFGDGYIVVDSEWADHVASPASLGGKNTQSVYVRLKDEIDAHCEHARTVGAEIVQEPTDQFYGERQYRARDPEGHVWTFTQTIRSVPREEAERLSGLRIEGWHR
;
A
#
# COMPACT_ATOMS: atom_id res chain seq x y z
N MET A 1 10.82 1.90 9.60
CA MET A 1 9.66 1.07 9.20
C MET A 1 9.76 0.73 7.71
N ALA A 2 9.11 -0.35 7.25
CA ALA A 2 9.29 -0.86 5.89
C ALA A 2 8.83 0.04 4.77
N PHE A 3 7.79 0.82 5.01
CA PHE A 3 7.19 1.63 3.95
C PHE A 3 7.45 3.13 4.12
N GLY A 4 8.42 3.51 4.95
CA GLY A 4 8.81 4.91 5.15
C GLY A 4 7.80 5.75 5.95
N PHE A 5 6.78 5.13 6.54
CA PHE A 5 5.90 5.82 7.48
C PHE A 5 6.65 6.16 8.78
N GLU A 6 6.22 7.23 9.42
CA GLU A 6 6.67 7.65 10.75
C GLU A 6 5.52 7.52 11.75
N PRO A 7 5.74 6.95 12.95
CA PRO A 7 4.72 6.93 13.99
C PRO A 7 4.34 8.37 14.39
N SER A 8 3.05 8.63 14.55
CA SER A 8 2.52 9.93 14.98
C SER A 8 1.87 9.83 16.35
N THR A 9 0.80 9.06 16.48
CA THR A 9 0.10 8.85 17.74
C THR A 9 0.06 7.36 18.06
N ILE A 10 0.58 6.98 19.22
CA ILE A 10 0.49 5.62 19.76
C ILE A 10 -0.28 5.71 21.07
N VAL A 11 -1.38 4.98 21.18
CA VAL A 11 -2.20 4.88 22.39
C VAL A 11 -2.14 3.44 22.89
N SER A 12 -1.89 3.29 24.20
CA SER A 12 -1.89 1.99 24.86
C SER A 12 -2.83 1.99 26.07
N ASP A 13 -3.37 0.82 26.41
CA ASP A 13 -4.16 0.63 27.64
C ASP A 13 -3.27 0.58 28.89
N ALA A 14 -3.89 0.42 30.07
CA ALA A 14 -3.18 0.36 31.35
C ALA A 14 -2.23 -0.85 31.47
N ASP A 15 -2.45 -1.90 30.68
CA ASP A 15 -1.61 -3.10 30.63
C ASP A 15 -0.49 -2.99 29.55
N GLY A 16 -0.43 -1.86 28.84
CA GLY A 16 0.55 -1.59 27.80
C GLY A 16 0.22 -2.19 26.43
N ARG A 17 -1.01 -2.68 26.21
CA ARG A 17 -1.44 -3.19 24.91
C ARG A 17 -1.74 -2.03 23.97
N LEU A 18 -1.37 -2.18 22.69
CA LEU A 18 -1.67 -1.19 21.66
C LEU A 18 -3.19 -1.11 21.44
N VAL A 19 -3.75 0.09 21.56
CA VAL A 19 -5.16 0.40 21.31
C VAL A 19 -5.34 1.23 20.03
N HIS A 20 -4.33 1.99 19.64
CA HIS A 20 -4.38 2.81 18.43
C HIS A 20 -2.96 3.14 17.99
N SER A 21 -2.66 2.96 16.71
CA SER A 21 -1.42 3.44 16.10
C SER A 21 -1.71 4.24 14.84
N GLU A 22 -1.49 5.54 14.90
CA GLU A 22 -1.44 6.42 13.73
C GLU A 22 -0.02 6.52 13.20
N MET A 23 0.14 6.37 11.90
CA MET A 23 1.40 6.55 11.19
C MET A 23 1.21 7.51 10.02
N ARG A 24 2.21 8.36 9.75
CA ARG A 24 2.15 9.41 8.72
C ARG A 24 3.09 9.13 7.57
N PHE A 25 2.66 9.54 6.38
CA PHE A 25 3.49 9.59 5.17
C PHE A 25 3.11 10.81 4.34
N GLY A 26 4.01 11.80 4.29
CA GLY A 26 3.69 13.12 3.75
C GLY A 26 2.49 13.74 4.49
N ASP A 27 1.49 14.16 3.73
CA ASP A 27 0.27 14.78 4.28
C ASP A 27 -0.80 13.75 4.69
N GLY A 28 -0.61 12.48 4.30
CA GLY A 28 -1.50 11.38 4.64
C GLY A 28 -1.15 10.72 5.97
N TYR A 29 -2.13 10.05 6.57
CA TYR A 29 -1.93 9.14 7.68
C TYR A 29 -2.72 7.85 7.46
N ILE A 30 -2.24 6.78 8.07
CA ILE A 30 -2.96 5.52 8.19
C ILE A 30 -3.03 5.16 9.67
N VAL A 31 -4.14 4.53 10.05
CA VAL A 31 -4.30 3.94 11.36
C VAL A 31 -4.17 2.43 11.21
N VAL A 32 -3.32 1.83 12.03
CA VAL A 32 -3.23 0.39 12.21
C VAL A 32 -3.65 0.09 13.64
N ASP A 33 -4.55 -0.87 13.77
CA ASP A 33 -5.14 -1.25 15.04
C ASP A 33 -5.10 -2.78 15.19
N SER A 34 -5.29 -3.22 16.41
CA SER A 34 -5.48 -4.62 16.78
C SER A 34 -6.83 -5.16 16.31
N GLU A 35 -6.96 -6.49 16.29
CA GLU A 35 -8.24 -7.16 16.09
C GLU A 35 -9.13 -6.92 17.32
N TRP A 36 -10.21 -6.14 17.19
CA TRP A 36 -11.06 -5.73 18.31
C TRP A 36 -12.52 -6.19 18.23
N ALA A 37 -12.92 -6.82 17.12
CA ALA A 37 -14.25 -7.40 16.91
C ALA A 37 -14.19 -8.58 15.94
N ASP A 38 -15.22 -9.44 15.97
CA ASP A 38 -15.30 -10.65 15.13
C ASP A 38 -15.18 -10.41 13.62
N HIS A 39 -15.46 -9.18 13.16
CA HIS A 39 -15.40 -8.78 11.75
C HIS A 39 -14.19 -7.89 11.43
N VAL A 40 -13.29 -7.69 12.39
CA VAL A 40 -12.05 -6.93 12.25
C VAL A 40 -10.88 -7.87 12.53
N ALA A 41 -10.25 -8.34 11.47
CA ALA A 41 -9.17 -9.31 11.55
C ALA A 41 -8.06 -8.97 10.55
N SER A 42 -6.82 -9.31 10.93
CA SER A 42 -5.68 -9.31 10.02
C SER A 42 -5.84 -10.40 8.96
N PRO A 43 -5.25 -10.23 7.77
CA PRO A 43 -5.13 -11.29 6.79
C PRO A 43 -4.44 -12.53 7.35
N ALA A 44 -3.44 -12.38 8.23
CA ALA A 44 -2.77 -13.49 8.90
C ALA A 44 -3.76 -14.40 9.66
N SER A 45 -4.72 -13.82 10.38
CA SER A 45 -5.78 -14.56 11.10
C SER A 45 -6.83 -15.20 10.17
N LEU A 46 -6.91 -14.76 8.90
CA LEU A 46 -7.89 -15.23 7.91
C LEU A 46 -7.27 -16.06 6.77
N GLY A 47 -6.09 -16.65 6.99
CA GLY A 47 -5.42 -17.50 6.00
C GLY A 47 -4.90 -16.72 4.78
N GLY A 48 -4.49 -15.47 4.98
CA GLY A 48 -3.91 -14.58 3.96
C GLY A 48 -4.94 -13.83 3.11
N LYS A 49 -6.24 -13.96 3.39
CA LYS A 49 -7.29 -13.28 2.63
C LYS A 49 -7.25 -11.77 2.88
N ASN A 50 -7.16 -11.01 1.80
CA ASN A 50 -7.23 -9.56 1.82
C ASN A 50 -8.58 -9.11 1.23
N THR A 51 -9.40 -8.43 2.04
CA THR A 51 -10.72 -7.90 1.63
C THR A 51 -10.71 -6.38 1.48
N GLN A 52 -9.59 -5.74 1.82
CA GLN A 52 -9.31 -4.32 1.63
C GLN A 52 -8.08 -4.14 0.75
N SER A 53 -7.91 -2.95 0.20
CA SER A 53 -6.74 -2.58 -0.60
C SER A 53 -6.24 -1.21 -0.18
N VAL A 54 -4.94 -1.11 0.08
CA VAL A 54 -4.27 0.15 0.38
C VAL A 54 -3.42 0.55 -0.81
N TYR A 55 -3.66 1.76 -1.32
CA TYR A 55 -2.86 2.39 -2.37
C TYR A 55 -2.16 3.62 -1.82
N VAL A 56 -0.83 3.63 -1.89
CA VAL A 56 0.00 4.75 -1.45
C VAL A 56 0.71 5.33 -2.68
N ARG A 57 0.51 6.61 -2.93
CA ARG A 57 1.18 7.31 -4.02
C ARG A 57 2.45 7.98 -3.51
N LEU A 58 3.58 7.58 -4.09
CA LEU A 58 4.87 8.18 -3.87
C LEU A 58 5.06 9.34 -4.84
N LYS A 59 5.80 10.37 -4.41
CA LYS A 59 6.17 11.49 -5.30
C LYS A 59 7.22 11.04 -6.31
N ASP A 60 8.18 10.25 -5.85
CA ASP A 60 9.35 9.79 -6.61
C ASP A 60 9.94 8.52 -5.97
N GLU A 61 11.03 8.03 -6.57
CA GLU A 61 11.92 6.97 -6.05
C GLU A 61 11.26 5.61 -5.72
N ILE A 62 10.22 5.21 -6.47
CA ILE A 62 9.51 3.95 -6.20
C ILE A 62 10.40 2.69 -6.17
N ASP A 63 11.43 2.63 -7.01
CA ASP A 63 12.36 1.50 -7.03
C ASP A 63 13.22 1.45 -5.76
N ALA A 64 13.73 2.60 -5.32
CA ALA A 64 14.50 2.69 -4.08
C ALA A 64 13.62 2.43 -2.85
N HIS A 65 12.36 2.88 -2.88
CA HIS A 65 11.37 2.57 -1.84
C HIS A 65 11.08 1.07 -1.75
N CYS A 66 10.94 0.39 -2.90
CA CYS A 66 10.77 -1.06 -2.95
C CYS A 66 11.98 -1.81 -2.37
N GLU A 67 13.20 -1.42 -2.74
CA GLU A 67 14.41 -2.02 -2.21
C GLU A 67 14.56 -1.79 -0.70
N HIS A 68 14.25 -0.59 -0.21
CA HIS A 68 14.20 -0.33 1.23
C HIS A 68 13.21 -1.26 1.94
N ALA A 69 11.98 -1.38 1.41
CA ALA A 69 10.97 -2.27 1.97
C ALA A 69 11.46 -3.73 2.04
N ARG A 70 12.11 -4.20 0.97
CA ARG A 70 12.72 -5.54 0.92
C ARG A 70 13.80 -5.72 1.99
N THR A 71 14.71 -4.74 2.15
CA THR A 71 15.83 -4.85 3.10
C THR A 71 15.40 -4.94 4.56
N VAL A 72 14.23 -4.39 4.89
CA VAL A 72 13.68 -4.47 6.25
C VAL A 72 12.65 -5.58 6.44
N GLY A 73 12.49 -6.48 5.46
CA GLY A 73 11.74 -7.72 5.60
C GLY A 73 10.30 -7.70 5.07
N ALA A 74 9.88 -6.70 4.30
CA ALA A 74 8.60 -6.78 3.59
C ALA A 74 8.66 -7.85 2.49
N GLU A 75 7.60 -8.64 2.34
CA GLU A 75 7.48 -9.62 1.25
C GLU A 75 7.06 -8.88 -0.02
N ILE A 76 7.96 -8.74 -1.00
CA ILE A 76 7.61 -8.16 -2.30
C ILE A 76 6.84 -9.22 -3.13
N VAL A 77 5.55 -8.99 -3.34
CA VAL A 77 4.66 -9.90 -4.09
C VAL A 77 4.52 -9.51 -5.57
N GLN A 78 4.90 -8.29 -5.92
CA GLN A 78 5.06 -7.85 -7.30
C GLN A 78 6.16 -6.80 -7.38
N GLU A 79 7.16 -7.06 -8.23
CA GLU A 79 8.27 -6.15 -8.49
C GLU A 79 7.81 -4.86 -9.21
N PRO A 80 8.54 -3.73 -9.04
CA PRO A 80 8.26 -2.48 -9.72
C PRO A 80 8.10 -2.65 -11.25
N THR A 81 6.89 -2.41 -11.74
CA THR A 81 6.51 -2.62 -13.13
C THR A 81 5.70 -1.44 -13.66
N ASP A 82 6.01 -0.99 -14.87
CA ASP A 82 5.28 0.05 -15.57
C ASP A 82 3.91 -0.46 -16.03
N GLN A 83 2.88 0.33 -15.76
CA GLN A 83 1.49 0.01 -16.04
C GLN A 83 1.00 0.78 -17.27
N PHE A 84 0.05 0.20 -17.99
CA PHE A 84 -0.51 0.77 -19.23
C PHE A 84 -1.16 2.14 -19.04
N TYR A 85 -1.49 2.51 -17.80
CA TYR A 85 -2.09 3.78 -17.42
C TYR A 85 -1.08 4.84 -16.92
N GLY A 86 0.23 4.63 -17.10
CA GLY A 86 1.25 5.66 -16.86
C GLY A 86 1.84 5.70 -15.45
N GLU A 87 1.64 4.64 -14.69
CA GLU A 87 2.15 4.49 -13.34
C GLU A 87 3.25 3.42 -13.32
N ARG A 88 4.26 3.60 -12.47
CA ARG A 88 5.13 2.51 -12.03
C ARG A 88 4.62 2.02 -10.69
N GLN A 89 4.50 0.71 -10.51
CA GLN A 89 3.87 0.12 -9.33
C GLN A 89 4.58 -1.12 -8.82
N TYR A 90 4.63 -1.27 -7.51
CA TYR A 90 5.01 -2.52 -6.85
C TYR A 90 4.01 -2.86 -5.74
N ARG A 91 4.01 -4.13 -5.32
CA ARG A 91 3.15 -4.61 -4.23
C ARG A 91 3.96 -5.38 -3.21
N ALA A 92 3.62 -5.19 -1.93
CA ALA A 92 4.25 -5.89 -0.83
C ALA A 92 3.22 -6.37 0.20
N ARG A 93 3.58 -7.41 0.96
CA ARG A 93 2.87 -7.77 2.20
C ARG A 93 3.63 -7.29 3.42
N ASP A 94 2.89 -6.77 4.39
CA ASP A 94 3.40 -6.50 5.73
C ASP A 94 3.41 -7.78 6.60
N PRO A 95 3.98 -7.73 7.82
CA PRO A 95 4.06 -8.90 8.70
C PRO A 95 2.70 -9.53 9.08
N GLU A 96 1.61 -8.75 9.04
CA GLU A 96 0.24 -9.23 9.31
C GLU A 96 -0.48 -9.69 8.02
N GLY A 97 0.22 -9.69 6.89
CA GLY A 97 -0.25 -10.18 5.60
C GLY A 97 -1.10 -9.20 4.81
N HIS A 98 -1.18 -7.92 5.20
CA HIS A 98 -1.89 -6.91 4.41
C HIS A 98 -1.14 -6.61 3.12
N VAL A 99 -1.87 -6.54 2.01
CA VAL A 99 -1.32 -6.18 0.70
C VAL A 99 -1.35 -4.66 0.51
N TRP A 100 -0.17 -4.11 0.31
CA TRP A 100 0.07 -2.71 0.02
C TRP A 100 0.43 -2.54 -1.46
N THR A 101 -0.19 -1.57 -2.13
CA THR A 101 0.23 -1.14 -3.47
C THR A 101 0.86 0.24 -3.39
N PHE A 102 2.09 0.36 -3.88
CA PHE A 102 2.77 1.64 -4.03
C PHE A 102 2.79 2.03 -5.50
N THR A 103 2.54 3.30 -5.79
CA THR A 103 2.43 3.82 -7.16
C THR A 103 3.14 5.15 -7.30
N GLN A 104 3.79 5.35 -8.44
CA GLN A 104 4.40 6.62 -8.83
C GLN A 104 4.00 6.92 -10.27
N THR A 105 3.47 8.12 -10.51
CA THR A 105 3.16 8.58 -11.87
C THR A 105 4.47 8.80 -12.64
N ILE A 106 4.67 8.06 -13.73
CA ILE A 106 5.85 8.20 -14.60
C ILE A 106 5.53 8.99 -15.87
N ARG A 107 4.28 8.97 -16.33
CA ARG A 107 3.81 9.79 -17.44
C ARG A 107 2.29 9.92 -17.46
N SER A 108 1.81 10.98 -18.07
CA SER A 108 0.38 11.16 -18.31
C SER A 108 -0.07 10.39 -19.56
N VAL A 109 -0.99 9.43 -19.42
CA VAL A 109 -1.48 8.58 -20.54
C VAL A 109 -2.93 8.92 -20.87
N PRO A 110 -3.30 9.29 -22.11
CA PRO A 110 -4.69 9.47 -22.53
C PRO A 110 -5.48 8.16 -22.48
N ARG A 111 -6.79 8.22 -22.24
CA ARG A 111 -7.65 7.03 -22.17
C ARG A 111 -7.49 6.18 -23.42
N GLU A 112 -7.53 6.80 -24.60
CA GLU A 112 -7.45 6.13 -25.89
C GLU A 112 -6.12 5.36 -26.06
N GLU A 113 -5.04 5.91 -25.51
CA GLU A 113 -3.74 5.22 -25.48
C GLU A 113 -3.74 4.06 -24.47
N ALA A 114 -4.29 4.26 -23.28
CA ALA A 114 -4.40 3.22 -22.26
C ALA A 114 -5.25 2.04 -22.74
N GLU A 115 -6.37 2.29 -23.41
CA GLU A 115 -7.21 1.27 -24.05
C GLU A 115 -6.44 0.52 -25.13
N ARG A 116 -5.71 1.23 -26.00
CA ARG A 116 -4.87 0.62 -27.04
C ARG A 116 -3.76 -0.27 -26.45
N LEU A 117 -3.11 0.18 -25.38
CA LEU A 117 -2.01 -0.56 -24.74
C LEU A 117 -2.50 -1.78 -23.96
N SER A 118 -3.64 -1.69 -23.30
CA SER A 118 -4.20 -2.78 -22.48
C SER A 118 -5.05 -3.77 -23.28
N GLY A 119 -5.61 -3.35 -24.42
CA GLY A 119 -6.66 -4.10 -25.12
C GLY A 119 -8.00 -4.10 -24.38
N LEU A 120 -8.16 -3.29 -23.33
CA LEU A 120 -9.37 -3.20 -22.52
C LEU A 120 -10.20 -1.98 -22.91
N ARG A 121 -11.52 -2.08 -22.72
CA ARG A 121 -12.41 -0.92 -22.73
C ARG A 121 -12.35 -0.25 -21.37
N ILE A 122 -12.19 1.07 -21.34
CA ILE A 122 -12.06 1.84 -20.11
C ILE A 122 -13.21 2.85 -20.01
N GLU A 123 -14.00 2.75 -18.95
CA GLU A 123 -15.07 3.69 -18.62
C GLU A 123 -14.68 4.51 -17.39
N GLY A 124 -14.85 5.83 -17.46
CA GLY A 124 -14.31 6.75 -16.45
C GLY A 124 -12.79 6.92 -16.58
N TRP A 125 -12.33 8.16 -16.70
CA TRP A 125 -10.90 8.48 -16.77
C TRP A 125 -10.64 9.73 -15.95
N HIS A 126 -10.11 9.53 -14.76
CA HIS A 126 -9.75 10.62 -13.85
C HIS A 126 -8.22 10.72 -13.83
N ARG A 127 -7.70 11.93 -13.96
CA ARG A 127 -6.29 12.26 -13.69
C ARG A 127 -6.22 13.21 -12.53
#